data_AF-A0A840EP76-F1
#
_entry.id   AF-A0A840EP76-F1
#
_cell.length_a   1.000
_cell.length_b   1.000
_cell.length_c   1.000
_cell.angle_alpha   90.00
_cell.angle_beta   90.00
_cell.angle_gamma   90.00
#
_symmetry.space_group_name_H-M   'P 1'
#
loop_
_entity.id
_entity.type
_entity.pdbx_description
1 polymer ?
#
loop_
_entity_poly.entity_id
_entity_poly.type
_entity_poly.pdbx_seq_one_letter_code
_entity_poly.pdbx_strand_id
1 'polypeptide(L)'
;MKHLSIIIMLLSAMSSLGQIRNFKDIPKDILEKLDKTGADASPLLNSYEAAYLNVIFKDSLKGFDFTGKKVGFIHRGVKSDKQEYFSDVKGRYHSNSTPVGGSGLYIFDAAQKVESGGYDAAIVYWSKLFIPTNKVVKKLKTRTSKK
;
A
#
# COMPACT_ATOMS: atom_id res chain seq x y z
N MET A 1 -27.38 31.05 -15.59
CA MET A 1 -26.17 30.95 -14.73
C MET A 1 -26.57 30.47 -13.36
N LYS A 2 -25.70 29.69 -12.72
CA LYS A 2 -25.80 29.13 -11.36
C LYS A 2 -26.67 27.88 -11.27
N HIS A 3 -26.11 26.73 -11.60
CA HIS A 3 -26.30 25.42 -10.91
C HIS A 3 -25.33 24.41 -11.56
N LEU A 4 -24.02 24.65 -11.47
CA LEU A 4 -22.99 23.74 -11.98
C LEU A 4 -21.79 23.63 -11.03
N SER A 5 -22.04 23.57 -9.72
CA SER A 5 -20.93 23.66 -8.75
C SER A 5 -21.02 22.68 -7.57
N ILE A 6 -21.88 21.66 -7.60
CA ILE A 6 -22.02 20.72 -6.46
C ILE A 6 -22.01 19.26 -6.93
N ILE A 7 -21.02 18.85 -7.74
CA ILE A 7 -20.71 17.42 -7.95
C ILE A 7 -19.20 17.13 -7.78
N ILE A 8 -18.36 18.13 -7.54
CA ILE A 8 -16.88 17.94 -7.46
C ILE A 8 -16.38 17.74 -6.01
N MET A 9 -17.24 17.82 -5.00
CA MET A 9 -16.82 17.67 -3.59
C MET A 9 -16.91 16.25 -3.02
N LEU A 10 -17.43 15.26 -3.76
CA LEU A 10 -17.57 13.87 -3.27
C LEU A 10 -16.46 12.90 -3.74
N LEU A 11 -15.49 13.35 -4.53
CA LEU A 11 -14.38 12.51 -5.01
C LEU A 11 -13.12 12.57 -4.11
N SER A 12 -13.11 13.39 -3.06
CA SER A 12 -12.01 13.46 -2.09
C SER A 12 -12.07 12.35 -1.02
N ALA A 13 -13.16 11.57 -0.95
CA ALA A 13 -13.30 10.47 0.01
C ALA A 13 -12.73 9.11 -0.48
N MET A 14 -12.13 9.06 -1.67
CA MET A 14 -11.71 7.80 -2.32
C MET A 14 -10.28 7.32 -2.00
N SER A 15 -9.54 8.00 -1.12
CA SER A 15 -8.12 7.73 -0.87
C SER A 15 -7.81 6.75 0.28
N SER A 16 -8.81 6.03 0.81
CA SER A 16 -8.60 5.03 1.88
C SER A 16 -9.69 3.94 1.95
N LEU A 17 -10.27 3.53 0.82
CA LEU A 17 -11.26 2.44 0.80
C LEU A 17 -10.59 1.13 1.26
N GLY A 18 -10.77 0.84 2.56
CA GLY A 18 -10.38 -0.39 3.26
C GLY A 18 -8.97 -0.41 3.87
N GLN A 19 -8.41 0.76 4.20
CA GLN A 19 -7.27 0.88 5.13
C GLN A 19 -7.75 1.41 6.48
N ILE A 20 -7.23 0.86 7.58
CA ILE A 20 -7.36 1.45 8.93
C ILE A 20 -6.84 2.90 8.93
N ARG A 21 -7.57 3.80 9.59
CA ARG A 21 -7.30 5.25 9.56
C ARG A 21 -6.56 5.79 10.78
N ASN A 22 -6.44 5.01 11.85
CA ASN A 22 -5.79 5.44 13.09
C ASN A 22 -4.87 4.33 13.63
N PHE A 23 -3.67 4.69 14.09
CA PHE A 23 -2.77 3.74 14.75
C PHE A 23 -3.38 3.16 16.04
N LYS A 24 -4.29 3.86 16.71
CA LYS A 24 -5.00 3.35 17.89
C LYS A 24 -5.86 2.12 17.60
N ASP A 25 -6.24 1.90 16.34
CA ASP A 25 -7.04 0.74 15.92
C ASP A 25 -6.17 -0.47 15.51
N ILE A 26 -4.83 -0.33 15.60
CA ILE A 26 -3.86 -1.39 15.33
C ILE A 26 -3.45 -2.02 16.66
N PRO A 27 -3.42 -3.36 16.77
CA PRO A 27 -2.98 -4.04 17.99
C PRO A 27 -1.59 -3.58 18.45
N LYS A 28 -1.45 -3.35 19.76
CA LYS A 28 -0.23 -2.79 20.35
C LYS A 28 1.02 -3.66 20.06
N ASP A 29 0.87 -4.98 20.10
CA ASP A 29 1.97 -5.91 19.85
C ASP A 29 2.48 -5.89 18.40
N ILE A 30 1.67 -5.40 17.45
CA ILE A 30 2.08 -5.13 16.07
C ILE A 30 2.86 -3.81 16.00
N LEU A 31 2.38 -2.78 16.69
CA LEU A 31 3.04 -1.46 16.73
C LEU A 31 4.42 -1.51 17.39
N GLU A 32 4.57 -2.27 18.48
CA GLU A 32 5.84 -2.50 19.16
C GLU A 32 6.89 -3.21 18.29
N LYS A 33 6.48 -3.80 17.15
CA LYS A 33 7.35 -4.51 16.21
C LYS A 33 7.65 -3.70 14.94
N LEU A 34 7.22 -2.44 14.84
CA LEU A 34 7.44 -1.61 13.65
C LEU A 34 8.92 -1.46 13.28
N ASP A 35 9.83 -1.45 14.25
CA ASP A 35 11.28 -1.36 13.99
C ASP A 35 11.84 -2.55 13.19
N LYS A 36 11.11 -3.68 13.16
CA LYS A 36 11.47 -4.88 12.39
C LYS A 36 10.95 -4.86 10.94
N THR A 37 10.26 -3.79 10.54
CA THR A 37 9.72 -3.59 9.20
C THR A 37 10.65 -2.74 8.32
N GLY A 38 10.67 -3.01 7.02
CA GLY A 38 11.55 -2.32 6.07
C GLY A 38 13.03 -2.68 6.25
N ALA A 39 13.32 -3.89 6.74
CA ALA A 39 14.67 -4.35 7.05
C ALA A 39 15.56 -4.51 5.81
N ASP A 40 14.95 -4.71 4.64
CA ASP A 40 15.63 -4.90 3.35
C ASP A 40 14.78 -4.35 2.20
N ALA A 41 15.35 -4.24 0.99
CA ALA A 41 14.66 -3.80 -0.22
C ALA A 41 14.03 -4.95 -1.03
N SER A 42 14.02 -6.17 -0.50
CA SER A 42 13.40 -7.33 -1.16
C SER A 42 11.90 -7.11 -1.28
N PRO A 43 11.28 -7.44 -2.42
CA PRO A 43 9.83 -7.40 -2.54
C PRO A 43 9.12 -8.51 -1.75
N LEU A 44 9.85 -9.51 -1.25
CA LEU A 44 9.29 -10.54 -0.37
C LEU A 44 9.10 -9.96 1.03
N LEU A 45 7.89 -10.06 1.57
CA LEU A 45 7.58 -9.58 2.91
C LEU A 45 8.16 -10.51 3.97
N ASN A 46 8.73 -9.92 5.02
CA ASN A 46 9.02 -10.64 6.25
C ASN A 46 7.74 -10.77 7.11
N SER A 47 7.80 -11.56 8.18
CA SER A 47 6.64 -11.84 9.03
C SER A 47 6.07 -10.61 9.74
N TYR A 48 6.91 -9.65 10.14
CA TYR A 48 6.47 -8.42 10.81
C TYR A 48 5.77 -7.47 9.82
N GLU A 49 6.31 -7.37 8.60
CA GLU A 49 5.73 -6.59 7.51
C GLU A 49 4.37 -7.17 7.10
N ALA A 50 4.27 -8.49 6.92
CA ALA A 50 3.03 -9.17 6.62
C ALA A 50 1.98 -9.00 7.72
N ALA A 51 2.38 -9.14 8.99
CA ALA A 51 1.48 -8.96 10.13
C ALA A 51 0.90 -7.54 10.19
N TYR A 52 1.74 -6.51 10.02
CA TYR A 52 1.28 -5.12 9.94
C TYR A 52 0.33 -4.90 8.76
N LEU A 53 0.68 -5.40 7.56
CA LEU A 53 -0.11 -5.21 6.36
C LEU A 53 -1.47 -5.93 6.40
N ASN A 54 -1.52 -7.13 7.00
CA ASN A 54 -2.78 -7.85 7.25
C ASN A 54 -3.72 -7.05 8.17
N VAL A 55 -3.18 -6.34 9.16
CA VAL A 55 -3.99 -5.48 10.03
C VAL A 55 -4.42 -4.21 9.31
N ILE A 56 -3.48 -3.48 8.70
CA ILE A 56 -3.76 -2.16 8.15
C ILE A 56 -4.76 -2.23 6.98
N PHE A 57 -4.77 -3.32 6.21
CA PHE A 57 -5.69 -3.54 5.10
C PHE A 57 -6.80 -4.57 5.39
N LYS A 58 -7.07 -4.89 6.66
CA LYS A 58 -8.03 -5.95 7.05
C LYS A 58 -9.38 -5.86 6.33
N ASP A 59 -9.86 -4.65 6.09
CA ASP A 59 -11.16 -4.38 5.45
C ASP A 59 -11.13 -4.54 3.91
N SER A 60 -9.92 -4.67 3.32
CA SER A 60 -9.67 -4.82 1.88
C SER A 60 -9.10 -6.18 1.48
N LEU A 61 -8.78 -7.07 2.43
CA LEU A 61 -8.08 -8.33 2.14
C LEU A 61 -8.88 -9.30 1.28
N LYS A 62 -10.20 -9.41 1.46
CA LYS A 62 -11.05 -10.37 0.72
C LYS A 62 -10.48 -11.81 0.71
N GLY A 63 -9.95 -12.26 1.86
CA GLY A 63 -9.33 -13.58 2.02
C GLY A 63 -7.85 -13.66 1.61
N PHE A 64 -7.26 -12.57 1.12
CA PHE A 64 -5.82 -12.47 0.88
C PHE A 64 -5.04 -12.40 2.21
N ASP A 65 -3.89 -13.06 2.27
CA ASP A 65 -2.95 -13.02 3.38
C ASP A 65 -1.57 -12.62 2.83
N PHE A 66 -0.95 -11.62 3.46
CA PHE A 66 0.38 -11.12 3.11
C PHE A 66 1.53 -12.07 3.49
N THR A 67 1.28 -13.12 4.27
CA THR A 67 2.32 -14.08 4.70
C THR A 67 3.00 -14.74 3.50
N GLY A 68 4.34 -14.60 3.41
CA GLY A 68 5.16 -15.16 2.34
C GLY A 68 4.89 -14.57 0.95
N LYS A 69 4.23 -13.40 0.87
CA LYS A 69 3.87 -12.77 -0.41
C LYS A 69 4.94 -11.81 -0.89
N LYS A 70 5.05 -11.74 -2.21
CA LYS A 70 5.85 -10.74 -2.91
C LYS A 70 4.97 -9.53 -3.23
N VAL A 71 5.28 -8.37 -2.65
CA VAL A 71 4.44 -7.16 -2.77
C VAL A 71 5.23 -6.01 -3.39
N GLY A 72 4.61 -5.35 -4.38
CA GLY A 72 5.17 -4.18 -5.04
C GLY A 72 4.75 -2.90 -4.33
N PHE A 73 5.66 -1.94 -4.20
CA PHE A 73 5.37 -0.64 -3.58
C PHE A 73 5.45 0.46 -4.64
N ILE A 74 4.48 1.36 -4.65
CA ILE A 74 4.38 2.44 -5.64
C ILE A 74 4.05 3.76 -4.91
N HIS A 75 5.04 4.64 -4.80
CA HIS A 75 4.92 5.97 -4.20
C HIS A 75 4.41 6.97 -5.25
N ARG A 76 3.23 7.58 -5.06
CA ARG A 76 2.67 8.61 -5.98
C ARG A 76 2.71 8.19 -7.46
N GLY A 77 2.51 6.90 -7.74
CA GLY A 77 2.56 6.34 -9.10
C GLY A 77 3.97 6.02 -9.63
N VAL A 78 5.04 6.21 -8.85
CA VAL A 78 6.41 5.80 -9.19
C VAL A 78 6.76 4.54 -8.41
N LYS A 79 7.44 3.59 -9.04
CA LYS A 79 7.88 2.35 -8.37
C LYS A 79 8.85 2.70 -7.25
N SER A 80 8.62 2.14 -6.08
CA SER A 80 9.41 2.28 -4.86
C SER A 80 9.65 0.87 -4.28
N ASP A 81 10.14 0.79 -3.06
CA ASP A 81 10.36 -0.43 -2.30
C ASP A 81 9.66 -0.37 -0.93
N LYS A 82 9.74 -1.48 -0.21
CA LYS A 82 9.12 -1.60 1.11
C LYS A 82 9.83 -0.77 2.17
N GLN A 83 11.13 -0.48 2.03
CA GLN A 83 11.87 0.29 3.03
C GLN A 83 11.34 1.72 3.08
N GLU A 84 11.10 2.33 1.92
CA GLU A 84 10.52 3.67 1.84
C GLU A 84 9.12 3.71 2.47
N TYR A 85 8.25 2.76 2.12
CA TYR A 85 6.92 2.67 2.72
C TYR A 85 6.95 2.51 4.24
N PHE A 86 7.77 1.60 4.76
CA PHE A 86 7.86 1.35 6.20
C PHE A 86 8.60 2.47 6.96
N SER A 87 9.50 3.20 6.30
CA SER A 87 10.06 4.44 6.83
C SER A 87 8.96 5.46 7.09
N ASP A 88 8.05 5.66 6.14
CA ASP A 88 6.89 6.54 6.31
C ASP A 88 5.95 6.05 7.41
N VAL A 89 5.69 4.74 7.50
CA VAL A 89 4.89 4.16 8.60
C VAL A 89 5.48 4.55 9.96
N LYS A 90 6.78 4.29 10.16
CA LYS A 90 7.49 4.60 11.41
C LYS A 90 7.49 6.09 11.71
N GLY A 91 7.82 6.93 10.73
CA GLY A 91 7.84 8.38 10.90
C GLY A 91 6.49 8.96 11.31
N ARG A 92 5.39 8.45 10.71
CA ARG A 92 4.03 8.87 11.05
C ARG A 92 3.59 8.36 12.42
N TYR A 93 3.94 7.13 12.77
CA TYR A 93 3.66 6.58 14.10
C TYR A 93 4.33 7.41 15.20
N HIS A 94 5.63 7.69 15.08
CA HIS A 94 6.37 8.49 16.06
C HIS A 94 5.89 9.96 16.15
N SER A 95 5.32 10.48 15.06
CA SER A 95 4.76 11.84 15.03
C SER A 95 3.29 11.90 15.49
N ASN A 96 2.73 10.82 16.06
CA ASN A 96 1.32 10.71 16.45
C ASN A 96 0.34 11.09 15.32
N SER A 97 0.70 10.75 14.07
CA SER A 97 -0.09 11.07 12.88
C SER A 97 -1.03 9.92 12.51
N THR A 98 -1.72 10.04 11.38
CA THR A 98 -2.47 8.92 10.78
C THR A 98 -1.52 7.93 10.10
N PRO A 99 -1.91 6.66 9.85
CA PRO A 99 -1.17 5.76 8.99
C PRO A 99 -0.89 6.34 7.59
N VAL A 100 0.03 5.72 6.83
CA VAL A 100 0.39 6.15 5.47
C VAL A 100 -0.86 6.25 4.61
N GLY A 101 -1.18 7.48 4.19
CA GLY A 101 -2.45 7.80 3.53
C GLY A 101 -2.40 7.65 2.02
N GLY A 102 -3.58 7.66 1.38
CA GLY A 102 -3.66 7.43 -0.07
C GLY A 102 -3.20 6.02 -0.45
N SER A 103 -3.29 5.06 0.48
CA SER A 103 -2.83 3.69 0.28
C SER A 103 -3.96 2.83 -0.27
N GLY A 104 -3.74 2.22 -1.43
CA GLY A 104 -4.62 1.25 -2.06
C GLY A 104 -3.93 -0.10 -2.23
N LEU A 105 -4.63 -1.16 -1.85
CA LEU A 105 -4.21 -2.55 -2.05
C LEU A 105 -4.74 -3.08 -3.40
N TYR A 106 -3.82 -3.62 -4.20
CA TYR A 106 -4.09 -4.27 -5.48
C TYR A 106 -3.68 -5.75 -5.38
N ILE A 107 -4.64 -6.64 -5.19
CA ILE A 107 -4.42 -8.09 -5.17
C ILE A 107 -4.45 -8.59 -6.62
N PHE A 108 -3.45 -9.37 -7.02
CA PHE A 108 -3.33 -9.85 -8.40
C PHE A 108 -3.88 -11.26 -8.57
N ASP A 109 -4.56 -11.49 -9.68
CA ASP A 109 -4.88 -12.84 -10.16
C ASP A 109 -3.64 -13.53 -10.75
N ALA A 110 -3.78 -14.80 -11.15
CA ALA A 110 -2.68 -15.59 -11.69
C ALA A 110 -2.02 -14.95 -12.94
N ALA A 111 -2.81 -14.36 -13.83
CA ALA A 111 -2.29 -13.74 -15.06
C ALA A 111 -1.53 -12.45 -14.73
N GLN A 112 -2.09 -11.60 -13.86
CA GLN A 112 -1.48 -10.36 -13.39
C GLN A 112 -0.19 -10.61 -12.58
N LYS A 113 -0.15 -11.69 -11.80
CA LYS A 113 1.06 -12.13 -11.10
C LYS A 113 2.18 -12.47 -12.07
N VAL A 114 1.88 -13.22 -13.13
CA VAL A 114 2.87 -13.52 -14.17
C VAL A 114 3.32 -12.24 -14.89
N GLU A 115 2.37 -11.40 -15.32
CA GLU A 115 2.67 -10.17 -16.07
C GLU A 115 3.52 -9.17 -15.25
N SER A 116 3.27 -9.05 -13.95
CA SER A 116 3.99 -8.14 -13.05
C SER A 116 5.41 -8.58 -12.70
N GLY A 117 5.84 -9.79 -13.11
CA GLY A 117 7.14 -10.36 -12.72
C GLY A 117 7.08 -11.14 -11.39
N GLY A 118 5.94 -11.77 -11.12
CA GLY A 118 5.73 -12.69 -10.01
C GLY A 118 5.21 -12.05 -8.72
N TYR A 119 4.76 -10.80 -8.74
CA TYR A 119 4.17 -10.16 -7.55
C TYR A 119 2.79 -10.72 -7.25
N ASP A 120 2.47 -10.93 -5.98
CA ASP A 120 1.14 -11.36 -5.52
C ASP A 120 0.18 -10.18 -5.35
N ALA A 121 0.73 -9.01 -5.00
CA ALA A 121 -0.04 -7.78 -4.81
C ALA A 121 0.82 -6.53 -4.98
N ALA A 122 0.18 -5.37 -4.94
CA ALA A 122 0.85 -4.07 -4.85
C ALA A 122 0.16 -3.13 -3.86
N ILE A 123 0.95 -2.26 -3.25
CA ILE A 123 0.49 -1.13 -2.44
C ILE A 123 0.89 0.15 -3.18
N VAL A 124 -0.12 0.89 -3.62
CA VAL A 124 0.06 2.25 -4.15
C VAL A 124 -0.23 3.20 -3.00
N TYR A 125 0.71 4.06 -2.64
CA TYR A 125 0.58 4.95 -1.48
C TYR A 125 0.94 6.40 -1.82
N TRP A 126 0.48 7.33 -0.98
CA TRP A 126 0.49 8.77 -1.25
C TRP A 126 -0.16 9.17 -2.57
N SER A 127 -1.02 8.31 -3.14
CA SER A 127 -1.72 8.61 -4.37
C SER A 127 -3.08 9.23 -4.06
N LYS A 128 -3.38 10.36 -4.71
CA LYS A 128 -4.71 10.97 -4.69
C LYS A 128 -5.65 10.34 -5.72
N LEU A 129 -5.10 9.63 -6.70
CA LEU A 129 -5.84 9.06 -7.83
C LEU A 129 -5.82 7.54 -7.75
N PHE A 130 -6.98 6.93 -8.03
CA PHE A 130 -7.07 5.51 -8.28
C PHE A 130 -6.32 5.18 -9.58
N ILE A 131 -5.32 4.29 -9.48
CA ILE A 131 -4.59 3.80 -10.64
C ILE A 131 -5.26 2.51 -11.11
N PRO A 132 -5.66 2.37 -12.38
CA PRO A 132 -6.18 1.09 -12.90
C PRO A 132 -5.17 -0.06 -12.70
N THR A 133 -5.66 -1.25 -12.32
CA THR A 133 -4.82 -2.42 -11.99
C THR A 133 -3.83 -2.77 -13.11
N ASN A 134 -4.25 -2.71 -14.38
CA ASN A 134 -3.36 -2.97 -15.52
C ASN A 134 -2.17 -1.99 -15.60
N LYS A 135 -2.34 -0.73 -15.18
CA LYS A 135 -1.24 0.24 -15.10
C LYS A 135 -0.31 -0.08 -13.91
N VAL A 136 -0.85 -0.54 -12.80
CA VAL A 136 -0.07 -1.00 -11.63
C VAL A 136 0.80 -2.20 -12.02
N VAL A 137 0.21 -3.22 -12.66
CA VAL A 137 0.92 -4.41 -13.16
C VAL A 137 2.06 -4.04 -14.10
N LYS A 138 1.79 -3.17 -15.09
CA LYS A 138 2.81 -2.68 -16.03
C LYS A 138 3.96 -1.93 -15.34
N LYS A 139 3.68 -1.12 -14.32
CA LYS A 139 4.71 -0.41 -13.54
C LYS A 139 5.62 -1.36 -12.78
N LEU A 140 5.09 -2.48 -12.26
CA LEU A 140 5.91 -3.48 -11.58
C LEU A 140 6.78 -4.27 -12.55
N LYS A 141 6.25 -4.60 -13.73
CA LYS A 141 6.97 -5.29 -14.82
C LYS A 141 8.22 -4.52 -15.26
N THR A 142 8.14 -3.19 -15.37
CA THR A 142 9.30 -2.37 -15.75
C THR A 142 10.42 -2.53 -14.73
N ARG A 143 11.55 -3.11 -15.18
CA ARG A 143 12.82 -3.02 -14.47
C ARG A 143 13.26 -1.57 -14.54
N THR A 144 13.40 -0.91 -13.41
CA THR A 144 14.16 0.34 -13.35
C THR A 144 15.61 -0.04 -13.66
N SER A 145 16.04 0.15 -14.91
CA SER A 145 17.46 0.27 -15.20
C SER A 145 17.96 1.45 -14.38
N LYS A 146 18.65 1.17 -13.26
CA LYS A 146 19.36 2.20 -12.52
C LYS A 146 20.30 2.88 -13.52
N LYS A 147 20.11 4.17 -13.72
CA LYS A 147 21.03 5.04 -14.45
C LYS A 147 21.88 5.76 -13.42
#